data_AF-A0A1A9ZF11-F1
#
_entry.id   AF-A0A1A9ZF11-F1
#
_cell.length_a   1.000
_cell.length_b   1.000
_cell.length_c   1.000
_cell.angle_alpha   90.00
_cell.angle_beta   90.00
_cell.angle_gamma   90.00
#
_symmetry.space_group_name_H-M   'P 1'
#
loop_
_entity.id
_entity.type
_entity.pdbx_description
1 polymer ?
#
loop_
_entity_poly.entity_id
_entity_poly.type
_entity_poly.pdbx_seq_one_letter_code
_entity_poly.pdbx_strand_id
1 'polypeptide(L)'
;MGLVWTLIAGFLYAEICVVLLLVLPVASPYKWNRFFKSKFLAMIARQAHLYFFLIMGVLVLFLLEAIREMRKYSNQEHSSDVHLNTEMQHSMRLFRAQRNFYISGFAIFLVLVIRRLVTLISAQANLLDQNEATLKQAQSASAIIRSLVEDRNTEKADEAKEDSTLAEITYINHFIIALHANKKCSTLTNLRKRVQGLNANMSQLTLITKMKERIHELTAELNREKKDKEALKSQAEGLNKEYDRLTEEYSKLQKRMNINAEGGDKADKKAA
;
A
#
# COMPACT_ATOMS: atom_id res chain seq x y z
N MET A 1 23.01 17.96 -32.81
CA MET A 1 22.99 16.81 -31.88
C MET A 1 22.79 15.55 -32.69
N GLY A 2 23.40 14.42 -32.32
CA GLY A 2 23.18 13.16 -33.05
C GLY A 2 21.73 12.68 -32.96
N LEU A 3 21.25 11.97 -33.98
CA LEU A 3 19.91 11.37 -34.01
C LEU A 3 19.64 10.48 -32.78
N VAL A 4 20.66 9.74 -32.34
CA VAL A 4 20.61 8.85 -31.16
C VAL A 4 20.22 9.61 -29.89
N TRP A 5 20.88 10.73 -29.60
CA TRP A 5 20.59 11.54 -28.41
C TRP A 5 19.22 12.22 -28.46
N THR A 6 18.71 12.50 -29.66
CA THR A 6 17.36 13.02 -29.85
C THR A 6 16.31 11.96 -29.55
N LEU A 7 16.57 10.70 -29.94
CA LEU A 7 15.71 9.57 -29.62
C LEU A 7 15.66 9.32 -28.10
N ILE A 8 16.82 9.32 -27.42
CA ILE A 8 16.88 9.16 -25.96
C ILE A 8 16.16 10.30 -25.24
N ALA A 9 16.31 11.55 -25.71
CA ALA A 9 15.57 12.68 -25.16
C ALA A 9 14.05 12.53 -25.38
N GLY A 10 13.62 12.05 -26.55
CA GLY A 10 12.22 11.74 -26.82
C GLY A 10 11.67 10.66 -25.88
N PHE A 11 12.45 9.61 -25.62
CA PHE A 11 12.12 8.58 -24.64
C PHE A 11 11.94 9.20 -23.24
N LEU A 12 12.91 10.00 -22.78
CA LEU A 12 12.83 10.71 -21.50
C LEU A 12 11.56 11.57 -21.39
N TYR A 13 11.21 12.32 -22.43
CA TYR A 13 9.99 13.14 -22.42
C TYR A 13 8.73 12.28 -22.34
N ALA A 14 8.68 11.14 -23.02
CA ALA A 14 7.58 10.20 -22.90
C ALA A 14 7.47 9.67 -21.45
N GLU A 15 8.58 9.36 -20.80
CA GLU A 15 8.60 8.94 -19.40
C GLU A 15 8.10 10.03 -18.45
N ILE A 16 8.55 11.26 -18.63
CA ILE A 16 8.08 12.41 -17.83
C ILE A 16 6.56 12.55 -17.99
N CYS A 17 6.04 12.49 -19.21
CA CYS A 17 4.60 12.52 -19.46
C CYS A 17 3.87 11.39 -18.75
N VAL A 18 4.39 10.15 -18.80
CA VAL A 18 3.80 8.99 -18.12
C VAL A 18 3.81 9.16 -16.60
N VAL A 19 4.91 9.63 -16.02
CA VAL A 19 5.02 9.88 -14.57
C VAL A 19 4.07 10.99 -14.13
N LEU A 20 4.02 12.11 -14.85
CA LEU A 20 3.08 13.19 -14.55
C LEU A 20 1.64 12.69 -14.58
N LEU A 21 1.30 11.90 -15.60
CA LEU A 21 -0.04 11.33 -15.76
C LEU A 21 -0.35 10.33 -14.62
N LEU A 22 0.62 9.52 -14.18
CA LEU A 22 0.45 8.55 -13.08
C LEU A 22 0.41 9.18 -11.68
N VAL A 23 1.13 10.29 -11.46
CA VAL A 23 1.23 10.97 -10.15
C VAL A 23 0.05 11.91 -9.93
N LEU A 24 -0.53 12.47 -11.00
CA LEU A 24 -1.68 13.37 -10.87
C LEU A 24 -2.90 12.64 -10.27
N PRO A 25 -3.60 13.23 -9.28
CA PRO A 25 -4.81 12.66 -8.67
C PRO A 25 -6.04 12.68 -9.60
N VAL A 26 -5.83 12.77 -10.92
CA VAL A 26 -6.89 12.86 -11.94
C VAL A 26 -7.58 11.51 -12.15
N ALA A 27 -6.89 10.39 -11.87
CA ALA A 27 -7.41 9.06 -12.07
C ALA A 27 -7.37 8.22 -10.78
N SER A 28 -8.56 7.82 -10.32
CA SER A 28 -8.73 6.89 -9.20
C SER A 28 -8.00 5.55 -9.48
N PRO A 29 -7.44 4.88 -8.45
CA PRO A 29 -6.77 3.57 -8.61
C PRO A 29 -7.58 2.55 -9.39
N TYR A 30 -8.92 2.59 -9.32
CA TYR A 30 -9.81 1.73 -10.09
C TYR A 30 -9.75 1.97 -11.60
N LYS A 31 -9.68 3.24 -12.02
CA LYS A 31 -9.58 3.61 -13.45
C LYS A 31 -8.25 3.13 -14.03
N TRP A 32 -7.18 3.29 -13.26
CA TRP A 32 -5.86 2.77 -13.59
C TRP A 32 -5.82 1.25 -13.64
N ASN A 33 -6.37 0.56 -12.64
CA ASN A 33 -6.44 -0.90 -12.63
C ASN A 33 -7.19 -1.44 -13.86
N ARG A 34 -8.30 -0.79 -14.23
CA ARG A 34 -9.06 -1.15 -15.44
C ARG A 34 -8.25 -0.91 -16.72
N PHE A 35 -7.49 0.18 -16.79
CA PHE A 35 -6.60 0.47 -17.91
C PHE A 35 -5.44 -0.55 -18.01
N PHE A 36 -4.78 -0.85 -16.89
CA PHE A 36 -3.69 -1.83 -16.81
C PHE A 36 -4.14 -3.26 -17.08
N LYS A 37 -5.38 -3.63 -16.73
CA LYS A 37 -5.97 -4.94 -17.05
C LYS A 37 -6.56 -5.04 -18.47
N SER A 38 -6.46 -4.01 -19.30
CA SER A 38 -6.90 -4.11 -20.70
C SER A 38 -6.09 -5.17 -21.46
N LYS A 39 -6.71 -5.85 -22.43
CA LYS A 39 -6.08 -6.97 -23.16
C LYS A 39 -4.72 -6.62 -23.77
N PHE A 40 -4.56 -5.37 -24.22
CA PHE A 40 -3.32 -4.84 -24.77
C PHE A 40 -2.24 -4.67 -23.69
N LEU A 41 -2.56 -3.97 -22.59
CA LEU A 41 -1.59 -3.76 -21.51
C LEU A 41 -1.28 -5.07 -20.75
N ALA A 42 -2.23 -5.98 -20.61
CA ALA A 42 -2.02 -7.28 -20.00
C ALA A 42 -1.03 -8.15 -20.81
N MET A 43 -1.02 -8.01 -22.14
CA MET A 43 -0.04 -8.67 -23.00
C MET A 43 1.38 -8.11 -22.80
N ILE A 44 1.50 -6.79 -22.67
CA ILE A 44 2.78 -6.12 -22.36
C ILE A 44 3.24 -6.46 -20.93
N ALA A 45 2.32 -6.45 -19.97
CA ALA A 45 2.58 -6.74 -18.57
C ALA A 45 3.15 -8.15 -18.35
N ARG A 46 2.67 -9.14 -19.12
CA ARG A 46 3.13 -10.55 -19.03
C ARG A 46 4.64 -10.68 -19.20
N GLN A 47 5.23 -9.88 -20.08
CA GLN A 47 6.66 -9.91 -20.38
C GLN A 47 7.39 -8.63 -19.93
N ALA A 48 6.74 -7.79 -19.10
CA ALA A 48 7.25 -6.48 -18.72
C ALA A 48 8.61 -6.55 -18.01
N HIS A 49 8.88 -7.62 -17.26
CA HIS A 49 10.19 -7.83 -16.64
C HIS A 49 11.32 -7.92 -17.67
N LEU A 50 11.13 -8.63 -18.78
CA LEU A 50 12.14 -8.76 -19.83
C LEU A 50 12.36 -7.43 -20.55
N TYR A 51 11.28 -6.76 -20.96
CA TYR A 51 11.39 -5.44 -21.61
C TYR A 51 12.06 -4.41 -20.70
N PHE A 52 11.75 -4.44 -19.40
CA PHE A 52 12.40 -3.60 -18.41
C PHE A 52 13.91 -3.85 -18.36
N PHE A 53 14.36 -5.11 -18.25
CA PHE A 53 15.79 -5.39 -18.20
C PHE A 53 16.51 -5.04 -19.50
N LEU A 54 15.86 -5.23 -20.65
CA LEU A 54 16.39 -4.85 -21.95
C LEU A 54 16.57 -3.33 -22.08
N ILE A 55 15.52 -2.55 -21.80
CA ILE A 55 15.57 -1.08 -21.83
C ILE A 55 16.57 -0.55 -20.82
N MET A 56 16.59 -1.13 -19.61
CA MET A 56 17.53 -0.77 -18.55
C MET A 56 18.98 -1.04 -18.97
N GLY A 57 19.26 -2.18 -19.59
CA GLY A 57 20.59 -2.48 -20.15
C GLY A 57 21.02 -1.45 -21.19
N VAL A 58 20.14 -1.12 -22.14
CA VAL A 58 20.42 -0.12 -23.18
C VAL A 58 20.68 1.27 -22.58
N LEU A 59 19.86 1.71 -21.62
CA LEU A 59 20.05 3.01 -20.96
C LEU A 59 21.35 3.08 -20.14
N VAL A 60 21.75 1.99 -19.47
CA VAL A 60 23.05 1.93 -18.78
C VAL A 60 24.20 2.06 -19.77
N LEU A 61 24.13 1.41 -20.94
CA LEU A 61 25.18 1.56 -21.95
C LEU A 61 25.30 3.02 -22.42
N PHE A 62 24.18 3.71 -22.64
CA PHE A 62 24.20 5.13 -22.98
C PHE A 62 24.69 6.03 -21.84
N LEU A 63 24.37 5.69 -20.60
CA LEU A 63 24.91 6.39 -19.44
C LEU A 63 26.43 6.24 -19.37
N LEU A 64 26.95 5.02 -19.58
CA LEU A 64 28.39 4.75 -19.60
C LEU A 64 29.07 5.47 -20.77
N GLU A 65 28.43 5.53 -21.95
CA GLU A 65 28.90 6.30 -23.09
C GLU A 65 28.98 7.80 -22.75
N ALA A 66 27.94 8.36 -22.14
CA ALA A 66 27.92 9.77 -21.70
C ALA A 66 28.97 10.07 -20.63
N ILE A 67 29.17 9.17 -19.66
CA ILE A 67 30.22 9.29 -18.63
C ILE A 67 31.59 9.27 -19.27
N ARG A 68 31.84 8.33 -20.20
CA ARG A 68 33.10 8.24 -20.93
C ARG A 68 33.37 9.51 -21.73
N GLU A 69 32.36 10.00 -22.44
CA GLU A 69 32.45 11.22 -23.24
C GLU A 69 32.72 12.46 -22.36
N MET A 70 32.03 12.58 -21.22
CA MET A 70 32.25 13.66 -20.25
C MET A 70 33.66 13.61 -19.64
N ARG A 71 34.14 12.44 -19.23
CA ARG A 71 35.52 12.29 -18.70
C ARG A 71 36.57 12.60 -19.76
N LYS A 72 36.37 12.15 -21.00
CA LYS A 72 37.28 12.40 -22.13
C LYS A 72 37.46 13.90 -22.38
N TYR A 73 36.37 14.67 -22.36
CA TYR A 73 36.41 16.12 -22.57
C TYR A 73 36.65 16.93 -21.28
N SER A 74 36.72 16.28 -20.12
CA SER A 74 37.04 16.95 -18.84
C SER A 74 38.54 16.93 -18.53
N ASN A 75 39.26 15.90 -18.97
CA ASN A 75 40.67 15.68 -18.61
C ASN A 75 41.68 16.14 -19.68
N GLN A 76 41.23 16.76 -20.77
CA GLN A 76 42.13 17.30 -21.78
C GLN A 76 42.62 18.67 -21.31
N GLU A 77 43.66 18.67 -20.47
CA GLU A 77 44.34 19.88 -20.01
C GLU A 77 44.98 20.65 -21.17
N HIS A 78 44.93 21.98 -21.06
CA HIS A 78 45.48 22.98 -21.96
C HIS A 78 46.82 22.56 -22.58
N SER A 79 46.81 22.17 -23.85
CA SER A 79 48.01 22.18 -24.67
C SER A 79 48.25 23.64 -25.06
N SER A 80 49.32 24.21 -24.51
CA SER A 80 49.57 25.64 -24.30
C SER A 80 49.78 26.52 -25.55
N ASP A 81 49.24 26.20 -26.72
CA ASP A 81 49.48 27.01 -27.94
C ASP A 81 48.35 26.99 -29.01
N VAL A 82 47.08 26.80 -28.63
CA VAL A 82 46.00 26.70 -29.64
C VAL A 82 44.83 27.65 -29.38
N HIS A 83 44.82 28.75 -30.14
CA HIS A 83 43.70 29.63 -30.56
C HIS A 83 42.39 29.54 -29.74
N LEU A 84 41.94 30.67 -29.16
CA LEU A 84 40.66 30.90 -28.48
C LEU A 84 39.42 30.17 -29.09
N ASN A 85 39.40 29.98 -30.41
CA ASN A 85 38.37 29.21 -31.12
C ASN A 85 38.33 27.72 -30.72
N THR A 86 39.46 27.10 -30.46
CA THR A 86 39.58 25.69 -30.07
C THR A 86 39.13 25.46 -28.63
N GLU A 87 39.45 26.38 -27.72
CA GLU A 87 38.95 26.34 -26.34
C GLU A 87 37.43 26.51 -26.28
N MET A 88 36.88 27.46 -27.04
CA MET A 88 35.44 27.65 -27.18
C MET A 88 34.75 26.37 -27.69
N GLN A 89 35.32 25.71 -28.70
CA GLN A 89 34.79 24.45 -29.23
C GLN A 89 34.90 23.28 -28.24
N HIS A 90 35.92 23.25 -27.39
CA HIS A 90 36.10 22.24 -26.35
C HIS A 90 35.05 22.39 -25.24
N SER A 91 34.87 23.61 -24.75
CA SER A 91 33.84 23.97 -23.77
C SER A 91 32.44 23.57 -24.25
N MET A 92 32.11 23.85 -25.53
CA MET A 92 30.85 23.41 -26.13
C MET A 92 30.68 21.88 -26.24
N ARG A 93 31.76 21.10 -26.34
CA ARG A 93 31.68 19.62 -26.36
C ARG A 93 31.44 19.07 -24.96
N LEU A 94 32.09 19.65 -23.95
CA LEU A 94 31.90 19.28 -22.55
C LEU A 94 30.44 19.51 -22.10
N PHE A 95 29.86 20.68 -22.39
CA PHE A 95 28.45 20.96 -22.05
C PHE A 95 27.46 20.02 -22.75
N ARG A 96 27.78 19.60 -23.99
CA ARG A 96 26.98 18.59 -24.70
C ARG A 96 27.02 17.24 -24.00
N ALA A 97 28.21 16.79 -23.59
CA ALA A 97 28.38 15.53 -22.87
C ALA A 97 27.69 15.56 -21.49
N GLN A 98 27.79 16.67 -20.76
CA GLN A 98 27.09 16.86 -19.47
C GLN A 98 25.57 16.75 -19.62
N ARG A 99 24.98 17.42 -20.62
CA ARG A 99 23.53 17.32 -20.88
C ARG A 99 23.13 15.89 -21.25
N ASN A 100 23.90 15.21 -22.10
CA ASN A 100 23.64 13.82 -22.49
C ASN A 100 23.73 12.85 -21.29
N PHE A 101 24.62 13.12 -20.33
CA PHE A 101 24.70 12.41 -19.06
C PHE A 101 23.43 12.62 -18.22
N TYR A 102 22.94 13.86 -18.08
CA TYR A 102 21.69 14.10 -17.36
C TYR A 102 20.50 13.44 -18.04
N ILE A 103 20.38 13.53 -19.36
CA ILE A 103 19.27 12.91 -20.11
C ILE A 103 19.22 11.39 -19.87
N SER A 104 20.35 10.69 -20.01
CA SER A 104 20.41 9.24 -19.79
C SER A 104 20.23 8.86 -18.31
N GLY A 105 20.82 9.63 -17.38
CA GLY A 105 20.67 9.41 -15.94
C GLY A 105 19.23 9.58 -15.45
N PHE A 106 18.55 10.65 -15.90
CA PHE A 106 17.14 10.87 -15.56
C PHE A 106 16.23 9.81 -16.18
N ALA A 107 16.52 9.34 -17.40
CA ALA A 107 15.72 8.29 -18.03
C ALA A 107 15.77 6.99 -17.22
N ILE A 108 16.97 6.57 -16.79
CA ILE A 108 17.14 5.41 -15.89
C ILE A 108 16.32 5.57 -14.62
N PHE A 109 16.42 6.73 -13.98
CA PHE A 109 15.68 7.02 -12.76
C PHE A 109 14.16 6.93 -12.98
N LEU A 110 13.64 7.52 -14.05
CA LEU A 110 12.21 7.52 -14.34
C LEU A 110 11.69 6.13 -14.72
N VAL A 111 12.44 5.30 -15.45
CA VAL A 111 12.08 3.87 -15.67
C VAL A 111 11.82 3.16 -14.33
N LEU A 112 12.69 3.38 -13.33
CA LEU A 112 12.55 2.77 -12.00
C LEU A 112 11.33 3.31 -11.26
N VAL A 113 11.10 4.63 -11.31
CA VAL A 113 9.93 5.28 -10.72
C VAL A 113 8.65 4.76 -11.35
N ILE A 114 8.56 4.66 -12.68
CA ILE A 114 7.39 4.13 -13.40
C ILE A 114 7.11 2.69 -12.95
N ARG A 115 8.13 1.82 -12.91
CA ARG A 115 7.96 0.44 -12.44
C ARG A 115 7.43 0.39 -11.01
N ARG A 116 7.95 1.24 -10.13
CA ARG A 116 7.50 1.34 -8.74
C ARG A 116 6.05 1.82 -8.66
N LEU A 117 5.69 2.88 -9.37
CA LEU A 117 4.34 3.45 -9.39
C LEU A 117 3.30 2.45 -9.91
N VAL A 118 3.56 1.79 -11.05
CA VAL A 118 2.64 0.80 -11.63
C VAL A 118 2.41 -0.38 -10.68
N THR A 119 3.47 -0.83 -9.99
CA THR A 119 3.36 -1.91 -8.99
C THR A 119 2.52 -1.49 -7.79
N LEU A 120 2.77 -0.28 -7.26
CA LEU A 120 2.00 0.26 -6.13
C LEU A 120 0.53 0.48 -6.47
N ILE A 121 0.23 1.03 -7.65
CA ILE A 121 -1.15 1.24 -8.11
C ILE A 121 -1.89 -0.10 -8.26
N SER A 122 -1.23 -1.10 -8.83
CA SER A 122 -1.81 -2.44 -8.97
C SER A 122 -2.06 -3.10 -7.60
N ALA A 123 -1.12 -2.97 -6.67
CA ALA A 123 -1.27 -3.48 -5.30
C ALA A 123 -2.42 -2.77 -4.57
N GLN A 124 -2.50 -1.45 -4.66
CA GLN A 124 -3.54 -0.65 -4.04
C GLN A 124 -4.93 -1.01 -4.58
N ALA A 125 -5.07 -1.19 -5.89
CA ALA A 125 -6.33 -1.61 -6.48
C ALA A 125 -6.77 -3.02 -6.03
N ASN A 126 -5.85 -3.97 -5.96
CA ASN A 126 -6.16 -5.31 -5.44
C ASN A 126 -6.56 -5.29 -3.97
N LEU A 127 -5.90 -4.47 -3.14
CA LEU A 127 -6.26 -4.30 -1.73
C LEU A 127 -7.64 -3.66 -1.56
N LEU A 128 -8.00 -2.70 -2.40
CA LEU A 128 -9.33 -2.09 -2.41
C LEU A 128 -10.42 -3.08 -2.82
N ASP A 129 -10.18 -3.89 -3.86
CA ASP A 129 -11.11 -4.95 -4.30
C ASP A 129 -11.32 -6.00 -3.17
N GLN A 130 -10.24 -6.38 -2.47
CA GLN A 130 -10.30 -7.30 -1.33
C GLN A 130 -11.08 -6.69 -0.15
N ASN A 131 -10.82 -5.42 0.19
CA ASN A 131 -11.51 -4.74 1.28
C ASN A 131 -13.02 -4.61 1.00
N GLU A 132 -13.40 -4.27 -0.23
CA GLU A 132 -14.81 -4.21 -0.65
C GLU A 132 -15.48 -5.59 -0.56
N ALA A 133 -14.80 -6.66 -1.00
CA ALA A 133 -15.32 -8.02 -0.88
C ALA A 133 -15.49 -8.45 0.58
N THR A 134 -14.51 -8.17 1.45
CA THR A 134 -14.60 -8.45 2.88
C THR A 134 -15.72 -7.65 3.55
N LEU A 135 -15.90 -6.37 3.20
CA LEU A 135 -17.01 -5.54 3.71
C LEU A 135 -18.37 -6.12 3.30
N LYS A 136 -18.55 -6.53 2.05
CA LYS A 136 -19.79 -7.19 1.58
C LYS A 136 -20.06 -8.50 2.32
N GLN A 137 -19.01 -9.30 2.59
CA GLN A 137 -19.13 -10.54 3.37
C GLN A 137 -19.52 -10.27 4.84
N ALA A 138 -18.93 -9.25 5.47
CA ALA A 138 -19.30 -8.85 6.83
C ALA A 138 -20.75 -8.33 6.91
N GLN A 139 -21.20 -7.57 5.91
CA GLN A 139 -22.57 -7.09 5.81
C GLN A 139 -23.57 -8.22 5.57
N SER A 140 -23.27 -9.18 4.69
CA SER A 140 -24.17 -10.32 4.45
C SER A 140 -24.28 -11.23 5.68
N ALA A 141 -23.17 -11.49 6.37
CA ALA A 141 -23.18 -12.21 7.65
C ALA A 141 -24.01 -11.46 8.71
N SER A 142 -23.88 -10.12 8.79
CA SER A 142 -24.66 -9.29 9.71
C SER A 142 -26.15 -9.26 9.36
N ALA A 143 -26.51 -9.31 8.08
CA ALA A 143 -27.90 -9.38 7.63
C ALA A 143 -28.55 -10.73 7.99
N ILE A 144 -27.83 -11.85 7.79
CA ILE A 144 -28.28 -13.19 8.21
C ILE A 144 -28.46 -13.23 9.73
N ILE A 145 -27.53 -12.64 10.51
CA ILE A 145 -27.66 -12.56 11.96
C ILE A 145 -28.92 -11.77 12.36
N ARG A 146 -29.23 -10.66 11.67
CA ARG A 146 -30.45 -9.88 11.93
C ARG A 146 -31.72 -10.67 11.63
N SER A 147 -31.80 -11.34 10.47
CA SER A 147 -32.99 -12.12 10.12
C SER A 147 -33.19 -13.29 11.10
N LEU A 148 -32.11 -13.99 11.48
CA LEU A 148 -32.15 -15.05 12.50
C LEU A 148 -32.52 -14.56 13.91
N VAL A 149 -32.39 -13.26 14.20
CA VAL A 149 -32.86 -12.65 15.45
C VAL A 149 -34.35 -12.28 15.33
N GLU A 150 -34.80 -11.86 14.16
CA GLU A 150 -36.19 -11.49 13.88
C GLU A 150 -37.12 -12.71 13.82
N ASP A 151 -36.73 -13.77 13.08
CA ASP A 151 -37.47 -15.04 12.99
C ASP A 151 -37.67 -15.70 14.38
N ARG A 152 -36.65 -15.58 15.25
CA ARG A 152 -36.71 -16.10 16.63
C ARG A 152 -37.68 -15.32 17.51
N ASN A 153 -38.00 -14.08 17.16
CA ASN A 153 -38.95 -13.26 17.90
C ASN A 153 -40.39 -13.48 17.40
N THR A 154 -40.57 -13.82 16.13
CA THR A 154 -41.88 -14.16 15.56
C THR A 154 -42.33 -15.57 15.94
N GLU A 155 -41.43 -16.58 15.93
CA GLU A 155 -41.76 -17.94 16.41
C GLU A 155 -42.26 -17.93 17.87
N LYS A 156 -41.64 -17.10 18.73
CA LYS A 156 -42.08 -16.93 20.13
C LYS A 156 -43.43 -16.22 20.28
N ALA A 157 -43.87 -15.48 19.27
CA ALA A 157 -45.15 -14.78 19.26
C ALA A 157 -46.29 -15.67 18.71
N ASP A 158 -45.97 -16.59 17.80
CA ASP A 158 -46.92 -17.52 17.18
C ASP A 158 -47.19 -18.75 18.05
N GLU A 159 -46.18 -19.25 18.79
CA GLU A 159 -46.35 -20.30 19.81
C GLU A 159 -47.30 -19.88 20.96
N ALA A 160 -47.58 -18.59 21.13
CA ALA A 160 -48.49 -18.07 22.17
C ALA A 160 -49.97 -18.04 21.75
N LYS A 161 -50.32 -18.31 20.48
CA LYS A 161 -51.69 -18.16 19.95
C LYS A 161 -52.37 -19.46 19.52
N GLU A 162 -51.63 -20.54 19.30
CA GLU A 162 -52.17 -21.81 18.77
C GLU A 162 -52.75 -22.75 19.86
N ASP A 163 -52.61 -22.40 21.15
CA ASP A 163 -52.99 -23.25 22.29
C ASP A 163 -54.50 -23.24 22.66
N SER A 164 -55.35 -22.48 21.95
CA SER A 164 -56.72 -22.17 22.44
C SER A 164 -57.89 -22.95 21.83
N THR A 165 -57.76 -23.64 20.68
CA THR A 165 -58.95 -24.14 19.94
C THR A 165 -58.97 -25.63 19.59
N LEU A 166 -57.94 -26.40 19.94
CA LEU A 166 -57.86 -27.84 19.65
C LEU A 166 -58.19 -28.75 20.85
N ALA A 167 -58.64 -28.16 21.97
CA ALA A 167 -58.81 -28.86 23.25
C ALA A 167 -60.17 -29.56 23.43
N GLU A 168 -61.22 -29.19 22.67
CA GLU A 168 -62.59 -29.66 22.97
C GLU A 168 -63.00 -30.97 22.27
N ILE A 169 -62.39 -31.36 21.14
CA ILE A 169 -62.85 -32.54 20.37
C ILE A 169 -62.01 -33.82 20.65
N THR A 170 -60.82 -33.69 21.25
CA THR A 170 -59.93 -34.82 21.61
C THR A 170 -60.33 -35.55 22.89
N TYR A 171 -61.19 -34.95 23.71
CA TYR A 171 -61.47 -35.37 25.09
C TYR A 171 -62.14 -36.75 25.22
N ILE A 172 -62.91 -37.18 24.20
CA ILE A 172 -63.72 -38.41 24.29
C ILE A 172 -62.95 -39.66 23.78
N ASN A 173 -62.07 -39.52 22.78
CA ASN A 173 -61.35 -40.67 22.21
C ASN A 173 -59.98 -40.97 22.87
N HIS A 174 -59.42 -40.03 23.65
CA HIS A 174 -58.11 -40.16 24.31
C HIS A 174 -58.16 -40.93 25.65
N PHE A 175 -59.34 -41.15 26.24
CA PHE A 175 -59.51 -41.73 27.59
C PHE A 175 -59.19 -43.24 27.67
N ILE A 176 -59.46 -44.00 26.61
CA ILE A 176 -59.32 -45.48 26.63
C ILE A 176 -57.90 -45.96 26.29
N ILE A 177 -57.14 -45.20 25.48
CA ILE A 177 -55.79 -45.60 25.02
C ILE A 177 -54.68 -45.06 25.95
N ALA A 178 -54.95 -43.99 26.71
CA ALA A 178 -53.98 -43.31 27.55
C ALA A 178 -53.63 -44.01 28.90
N LEU A 179 -54.42 -44.96 29.42
CA LEU A 179 -54.13 -45.53 30.75
C LEU A 179 -52.84 -46.36 30.81
N HIS A 180 -52.47 -47.06 29.73
CA HIS A 180 -51.34 -47.99 29.75
C HIS A 180 -50.02 -47.40 29.19
N ALA A 181 -50.07 -46.37 28.34
CA ALA A 181 -48.89 -45.77 27.69
C ALA A 181 -48.37 -44.46 28.35
N ASN A 182 -49.20 -43.80 29.18
CA ASN A 182 -48.98 -42.41 29.62
C ASN A 182 -47.91 -42.24 30.72
N LYS A 183 -47.73 -43.22 31.63
CA LYS A 183 -46.76 -43.07 32.75
C LYS A 183 -45.28 -43.06 32.31
N LYS A 184 -44.94 -43.69 31.17
CA LYS A 184 -43.58 -43.78 30.64
C LYS A 184 -43.29 -42.70 29.56
N CYS A 185 -44.32 -42.24 28.84
CA CYS A 185 -44.19 -41.33 27.69
C CYS A 185 -44.15 -39.83 28.08
N SER A 186 -44.87 -39.43 29.14
CA SER A 186 -44.89 -38.04 29.65
C SER A 186 -43.54 -37.57 30.22
N THR A 187 -42.84 -38.42 30.97
CA THR A 187 -41.51 -38.10 31.51
C THR A 187 -40.44 -38.09 30.42
N LEU A 188 -40.53 -38.99 29.42
CA LEU A 188 -39.59 -39.05 28.30
C LEU A 188 -39.71 -37.87 27.33
N THR A 189 -40.93 -37.38 27.05
CA THR A 189 -41.15 -36.22 26.16
C THR A 189 -40.66 -34.91 26.76
N ASN A 190 -40.91 -34.70 28.06
CA ASN A 190 -40.38 -33.54 28.79
C ASN A 190 -38.85 -33.58 28.91
N LEU A 191 -38.26 -34.75 29.18
CA LEU A 191 -36.80 -34.90 29.23
C LEU A 191 -36.17 -34.70 27.85
N ARG A 192 -36.81 -35.17 26.77
CA ARG A 192 -36.32 -34.98 25.39
C ARG A 192 -36.34 -33.52 24.94
N LYS A 193 -37.43 -32.79 25.22
CA LYS A 193 -37.52 -31.35 24.94
C LYS A 193 -36.43 -30.58 25.71
N ARG A 194 -36.18 -30.94 26.98
CA ARG A 194 -35.10 -30.34 27.78
C ARG A 194 -33.70 -30.68 27.24
N VAL A 195 -33.45 -31.92 26.82
CA VAL A 195 -32.17 -32.34 26.22
C VAL A 195 -31.93 -31.65 24.87
N GLN A 196 -32.96 -31.47 24.04
CA GLN A 196 -32.85 -30.71 22.79
C GLN A 196 -32.57 -29.22 23.04
N GLY A 197 -33.26 -28.61 24.00
CA GLY A 197 -33.00 -27.22 24.41
C GLY A 197 -31.58 -27.03 24.98
N LEU A 198 -31.10 -27.97 25.79
CA LEU A 198 -29.73 -27.97 26.33
C LEU A 198 -28.68 -28.10 25.22
N ASN A 199 -28.90 -28.94 24.21
CA ASN A 199 -27.98 -29.10 23.08
C ASN A 199 -27.92 -27.84 22.18
N ALA A 200 -29.07 -27.22 21.92
CA ALA A 200 -29.12 -25.95 21.18
C ALA A 200 -28.40 -24.82 21.92
N ASN A 201 -28.59 -24.73 23.24
CA ASN A 201 -27.91 -23.75 24.09
C ASN A 201 -26.39 -24.01 24.14
N MET A 202 -25.95 -25.27 24.13
CA MET A 202 -24.53 -25.64 24.08
C MET A 202 -23.85 -25.19 22.77
N SER A 203 -24.55 -25.34 21.65
CA SER A 203 -24.06 -24.89 20.34
C SER A 203 -23.95 -23.35 20.27
N GLN A 204 -24.88 -22.63 20.88
CA GLN A 204 -24.78 -21.17 20.99
C GLN A 204 -23.62 -20.74 21.90
N LEU A 205 -23.40 -21.45 23.02
CA LEU A 205 -22.34 -21.14 23.97
C LEU A 205 -20.94 -21.32 23.36
N THR A 206 -20.75 -22.36 22.54
CA THR A 206 -19.48 -22.60 21.83
C THR A 206 -19.17 -21.51 20.80
N LEU A 207 -20.17 -21.04 20.05
CA LEU A 207 -20.00 -19.93 19.11
C LEU A 207 -19.66 -18.63 19.85
N ILE A 208 -20.39 -18.30 20.92
CA ILE A 208 -20.13 -17.11 21.74
C ILE A 208 -18.71 -17.14 22.32
N THR A 209 -18.24 -18.30 22.77
CA THR A 209 -16.90 -18.46 23.32
C THR A 209 -15.83 -18.21 22.24
N LYS A 210 -16.01 -18.76 21.04
CA LYS A 210 -15.11 -18.55 19.90
C LYS A 210 -15.10 -17.09 19.41
N MET A 211 -16.24 -16.42 19.45
CA MET A 211 -16.34 -14.99 19.13
C MET A 211 -15.63 -14.14 20.20
N LYS A 212 -15.75 -14.48 21.48
CA LYS A 212 -15.01 -13.82 22.57
C LYS A 212 -13.50 -14.00 22.42
N GLU A 213 -13.02 -15.18 22.05
CA GLU A 213 -11.59 -15.42 21.76
C GLU A 213 -11.10 -14.56 20.60
N ARG A 214 -11.83 -14.51 19.49
CA ARG A 214 -11.50 -13.64 18.35
C ARG A 214 -11.46 -12.16 18.73
N ILE A 215 -12.38 -11.68 19.56
CA ILE A 215 -12.37 -10.31 20.06
C ILE A 215 -11.13 -10.06 20.92
N HIS A 216 -10.78 -11.00 21.80
CA HIS A 216 -9.60 -10.88 22.66
C HIS A 216 -8.30 -10.90 21.85
N GLU A 217 -8.22 -11.74 20.82
CA GLU A 217 -7.09 -11.83 19.89
C GLU A 217 -6.92 -10.52 19.10
N LEU A 218 -7.99 -10.03 18.46
CA LEU A 218 -7.97 -8.77 17.72
C LEU A 218 -7.66 -7.57 18.63
N THR A 219 -8.12 -7.58 19.89
CA THR A 219 -7.81 -6.54 20.87
C THR A 219 -6.32 -6.58 21.26
N ALA A 220 -5.73 -7.76 21.37
CA ALA A 220 -4.30 -7.92 21.65
C ALA A 220 -3.43 -7.47 20.46
N GLU A 221 -3.83 -7.80 19.23
CA GLU A 221 -3.17 -7.34 18.00
C GLU A 221 -3.22 -5.82 17.85
N LEU A 222 -4.39 -5.21 18.06
CA LEU A 222 -4.55 -3.75 18.01
C LEU A 222 -3.65 -3.04 19.03
N ASN A 223 -3.51 -3.61 20.23
CA ASN A 223 -2.62 -3.07 21.26
C ASN A 223 -1.13 -3.25 20.92
N ARG A 224 -0.75 -4.32 20.21
CA ARG A 224 0.62 -4.48 19.70
C ARG A 224 0.90 -3.46 18.60
N GLU A 225 0.03 -3.33 17.60
CA GLU A 225 0.20 -2.33 16.53
C GLU A 225 0.25 -0.90 17.08
N LYS A 226 -0.57 -0.56 18.08
CA LYS A 226 -0.49 0.76 18.74
C LYS A 226 0.87 1.00 19.38
N LYS A 227 1.41 0.01 20.12
CA LYS A 227 2.74 0.11 20.73
C LYS A 227 3.84 0.25 19.69
N ASP A 228 3.78 -0.54 18.61
CA ASP A 228 4.76 -0.46 17.53
C ASP A 228 4.71 0.90 16.82
N LYS A 229 3.49 1.43 16.60
CA LYS A 229 3.29 2.77 16.03
C LYS A 229 3.85 3.88 16.95
N GLU A 230 3.62 3.78 18.25
CA GLU A 230 4.18 4.72 19.23
C GLU A 230 5.71 4.64 19.29
N ALA A 231 6.28 3.43 19.22
CA ALA A 231 7.72 3.22 19.15
C ALA A 231 8.33 3.84 17.89
N LEU A 232 7.72 3.61 16.72
CA LEU A 232 8.13 4.23 15.45
C LEU A 232 8.02 5.76 15.49
N LYS A 233 6.96 6.29 16.10
CA LYS A 233 6.79 7.73 16.28
C LYS A 233 7.89 8.32 17.15
N SER A 234 8.21 7.68 18.27
CA SER A 234 9.30 8.10 19.17
C SER A 234 10.67 8.05 18.48
N GLN A 235 10.93 7.02 17.67
CA GLN A 235 12.16 6.94 16.87
C GLN A 235 12.25 8.06 15.83
N ALA A 236 11.15 8.40 15.16
CA ALA A 236 11.09 9.49 14.20
C ALA A 236 11.33 10.86 14.87
N GLU A 237 10.73 11.08 16.04
CA GLU A 237 10.98 12.29 16.85
C GLU A 237 12.45 12.39 17.31
N GLY A 238 13.07 11.27 17.66
CA GLY A 238 14.50 11.20 17.99
C GLY A 238 15.40 11.56 16.80
N LEU A 239 15.12 11.01 15.62
CA LEU A 239 15.86 11.32 14.41
C LEU A 239 15.73 12.81 14.02
N ASN A 240 14.54 13.39 14.18
CA ASN A 240 14.30 14.80 13.88
C ASN A 240 15.13 15.73 14.79
N LYS A 241 15.25 15.40 16.08
CA LYS A 241 16.10 16.15 17.01
C LYS A 241 17.58 16.10 16.63
N GLU A 242 18.09 14.97 16.15
CA GLU A 242 19.47 14.86 15.66
C GLU A 242 19.68 15.69 14.38
N TYR A 243 18.70 15.72 13.47
CA TYR A 243 18.75 16.61 12.31
C TYR A 243 18.78 18.09 12.70
N ASP A 244 17.94 18.51 13.64
CA ASP A 244 17.91 19.90 14.12
C ASP A 244 19.25 20.27 14.79
N ARG A 245 19.79 19.38 15.62
CA ARG A 245 21.08 19.57 16.28
C ARG A 245 22.24 19.67 15.29
N LEU A 246 22.28 18.80 14.29
CA LEU A 246 23.33 18.81 13.27
C LEU A 246 23.24 20.07 12.40
N THR A 247 22.03 20.52 12.09
CA THR A 247 21.79 21.79 11.37
C THR A 247 22.31 22.99 12.16
N GLU A 248 22.07 23.01 13.48
CA GLU A 248 22.67 24.04 14.35
C GLU A 248 24.19 23.99 14.35
N GLU A 249 24.81 22.81 14.42
CA GLU A 249 26.27 22.68 14.40
C GLU A 249 26.85 23.18 13.07
N TYR A 250 26.24 22.84 11.93
CA TYR A 250 26.64 23.39 10.64
C TYR A 250 26.53 24.92 10.61
N SER A 251 25.46 25.48 11.16
CA SER A 251 25.30 26.94 11.24
C SER A 251 26.38 27.61 12.11
N LYS A 252 26.77 26.97 13.22
CA LYS A 252 27.83 27.44 14.13
C LYS A 252 29.20 27.35 13.47
N LEU A 253 29.50 26.26 12.76
CA LEU A 253 30.73 26.08 11.99
C LEU A 253 30.84 27.10 10.85
N GLN A 254 29.74 27.32 10.11
CA GLN A 254 29.71 28.32 9.04
C GLN A 254 29.96 29.74 9.55
N LYS A 255 29.36 30.10 10.70
CA LYS A 255 29.65 31.39 11.37
C LYS A 255 31.11 31.49 11.80
N ARG A 256 31.70 30.44 12.36
CA ARG A 256 33.13 30.42 12.73
C ARG A 256 34.05 30.53 11.51
N MET A 257 33.73 29.87 10.40
CA MET A 257 34.49 30.01 9.15
C MET A 257 34.43 31.44 8.62
N ASN A 258 33.26 32.08 8.62
CA ASN A 258 33.12 33.47 8.18
C ASN A 258 33.90 34.44 9.08
N ILE A 259 33.85 34.27 10.41
CA ILE A 259 34.61 35.10 11.36
C ILE A 259 36.13 34.92 11.17
N ASN A 260 36.60 33.69 10.94
CA ASN A 260 38.01 33.42 10.68
C ASN A 260 38.49 34.01 9.35
N ALA A 261 37.63 34.06 8.33
CA ALA A 261 37.92 34.73 7.05
C ALA A 261 38.05 36.26 7.21
N GLU A 262 37.21 36.89 8.04
CA GLU A 262 37.31 38.32 8.35
C GLU A 262 38.50 38.68 9.26
N GLY A 263 38.96 37.74 10.09
CA GLY A 263 40.16 37.91 10.93
C GLY A 263 41.48 37.83 10.16
N GLY A 264 41.54 37.03 9.09
CA GLY A 264 42.71 36.92 8.21
C GLY A 264 43.01 38.19 7.42
N ASP A 265 41.98 38.90 6.93
CA ASP A 265 42.16 40.11 6.12
C ASP A 265 42.67 41.34 6.92
N LYS A 266 42.60 41.29 8.26
CA LYS A 266 43.17 42.34 9.15
C LYS A 266 44.62 42.08 9.55
N ALA A 267 45.12 40.86 9.44
CA ALA A 267 46.53 40.54 9.72
C ALA A 267 47.44 40.97 8.55
N ASP A 268 47.00 40.78 7.31
CA ASP A 268 47.79 41.16 6.12
C ASP A 268 47.83 42.68 5.85
N LYS A 269 46.87 43.46 6.35
CA LYS A 269 46.89 44.93 6.23
C LYS A 269 47.75 45.66 7.28
N LYS A 270 48.39 44.94 8.21
CA LYS A 270 49.32 45.51 9.20
C LYS A 270 50.80 45.19 8.92
N ALA A 271 51.08 44.42 7.86
CA ALA A 271 52.43 44.00 7.48
C ALA A 271 52.93 44.64 6.15
N ALA A 272 52.22 45.66 5.64
CA ALA A 272 52.66 46.54 4.56
C ALA A 272 52.67 47.99 5.06
#